data_AF-X1UYK4-F1
#
_entry.id   AF-X1UYK4-F1
#
_cell.length_a   1.000
_cell.length_b   1.000
_cell.length_c   1.000
_cell.angle_alpha   90.00
_cell.angle_beta   90.00
_cell.angle_gamma   90.00
#
_symmetry.space_group_name_H-M   'P 1'
#
loop_
_entity.id
_entity.type
_entity.pdbx_description
1 polymer ?
#
loop_
_entity_poly.entity_id
_entity_poly.type
_entity_poly.pdbx_seq_one_letter_code
_entity_poly.pdbx_strand_id
1 'polypeptide(L)'
;DVDGDSLPDMHHARMTAQTEVHLTRMVNKFLSYEREPYTAANFYDEPLVACGWQDDRWFQLCIETVRHFMINNFGKNPARQYNNTGNPVPGGPWSTRTGTAPVVQYWYNAGWLPSTTNPYDATWWDNGSAAGVNAAINSGCFIVQHRDHGSLSGWDEPNYKLPDLDGLSNT
;
A
#
# COMPACT_ATOMS: atom_id res chain seq x y z
N ASP A 1 12.07 17.45 -18.51
CA ASP A 1 13.48 17.72 -18.76
C ASP A 1 13.63 18.69 -19.92
N VAL A 2 13.38 19.97 -19.63
CA VAL A 2 13.55 21.09 -20.55
C VAL A 2 14.89 21.83 -20.33
N ASP A 3 15.63 21.48 -19.26
CA ASP A 3 16.91 22.09 -18.88
C ASP A 3 18.10 21.09 -18.75
N GLY A 4 17.84 19.79 -18.94
CA GLY A 4 18.85 18.73 -19.03
C GLY A 4 19.20 18.05 -17.70
N ASP A 5 18.44 18.24 -16.64
CA ASP A 5 18.76 17.77 -15.28
C ASP A 5 18.15 16.40 -14.90
N SER A 6 17.42 15.77 -15.83
CA SER A 6 16.66 14.51 -15.61
C SER A 6 15.52 14.61 -14.58
N LEU A 7 15.13 15.81 -14.17
CA LEU A 7 13.94 16.07 -13.36
C LEU A 7 12.78 16.53 -14.26
N PRO A 8 11.52 16.27 -13.83
CA PRO A 8 10.35 16.78 -14.53
C PRO A 8 10.08 18.25 -14.20
N ASP A 9 10.01 19.11 -15.21
CA ASP A 9 9.65 20.53 -15.07
C ASP A 9 8.15 20.79 -14.95
N MET A 10 7.35 19.77 -15.22
CA MET A 10 5.90 19.79 -15.13
C MET A 10 5.39 18.50 -14.49
N HIS A 11 4.28 18.59 -13.78
CA HIS A 11 3.55 17.42 -13.32
C HIS A 11 2.83 16.78 -14.51
N HIS A 12 3.23 15.55 -14.86
CA HIS A 12 2.63 14.80 -15.95
C HIS A 12 1.65 13.76 -15.40
N ALA A 13 0.48 13.66 -16.03
CA ALA A 13 -0.50 12.61 -15.78
C ALA A 13 -1.15 12.18 -17.10
N ARG A 14 -1.73 10.98 -17.15
CA ARG A 14 -2.40 10.45 -18.35
C ARG A 14 -3.74 9.82 -17.99
N MET A 15 -4.82 10.28 -18.62
CA MET A 15 -6.08 9.53 -18.67
C MET A 15 -5.99 8.50 -19.81
N THR A 16 -5.85 7.22 -19.47
CA THR A 16 -5.65 6.10 -20.42
C THR A 16 -6.96 5.51 -20.95
N ALA A 17 -7.99 6.34 -21.11
CA ALA A 17 -9.27 5.91 -21.65
C ALA A 17 -9.13 5.40 -23.09
N GLN A 18 -9.82 4.29 -23.39
CA GLN A 18 -9.87 3.68 -24.73
C GLN A 18 -11.22 3.91 -25.42
N THR A 19 -12.23 4.32 -24.66
CA THR A 19 -13.60 4.57 -25.10
C THR A 19 -14.15 5.80 -24.38
N GLU A 20 -15.22 6.38 -24.92
CA GLU A 20 -15.94 7.47 -24.26
C GLU A 20 -16.45 7.06 -22.86
N VAL A 21 -16.91 5.82 -22.71
CA VAL A 21 -17.35 5.27 -21.41
C VAL A 21 -16.21 5.26 -20.40
N HIS A 22 -14.99 4.88 -20.81
CA HIS A 22 -13.82 4.91 -19.91
C HIS A 22 -13.48 6.35 -19.50
N LEU A 23 -13.48 7.27 -20.46
CA LEU A 23 -13.15 8.68 -20.21
C LEU A 23 -14.16 9.33 -19.27
N THR A 24 -15.46 9.18 -19.54
CA THR A 24 -16.53 9.71 -18.70
C THR A 24 -16.45 9.14 -17.28
N ARG A 25 -16.16 7.84 -17.12
CA ARG A 25 -15.96 7.24 -15.80
C ARG A 25 -14.78 7.85 -15.06
N MET A 26 -13.62 8.01 -15.72
CA MET A 26 -12.43 8.60 -15.09
C MET A 26 -12.70 10.06 -14.66
N VAL A 27 -13.21 10.89 -15.57
CA VAL A 27 -13.52 12.31 -15.31
C VAL A 27 -14.52 12.46 -14.17
N ASN A 28 -15.62 11.70 -14.19
CA ASN A 28 -16.63 11.81 -13.15
C ASN A 28 -16.13 11.36 -11.77
N LYS A 29 -15.22 10.37 -11.69
CA LYS A 29 -14.58 10.03 -10.40
C LYS A 29 -13.76 11.19 -9.84
N PHE A 30 -12.97 11.87 -10.68
CA PHE A 30 -12.21 13.04 -10.25
C PHE A 30 -13.12 14.20 -9.81
N LEU A 31 -14.11 14.56 -10.64
CA LEU A 31 -15.04 15.63 -10.32
C LEU A 31 -15.86 15.33 -9.06
N SER A 32 -16.27 14.08 -8.86
CA SER A 32 -16.99 13.69 -7.64
C SER A 32 -16.09 13.89 -6.42
N TYR A 33 -14.86 13.39 -6.45
CA TYR A 33 -13.93 13.51 -5.33
C TYR A 33 -13.55 14.96 -5.01
N GLU A 34 -13.34 15.81 -6.03
CA GLU A 34 -12.92 17.20 -5.85
C GLU A 34 -14.05 18.14 -5.43
N ARG A 35 -15.29 17.85 -5.84
CA ARG A 35 -16.45 18.74 -5.58
C ARG A 35 -17.29 18.26 -4.40
N GLU A 36 -17.39 16.95 -4.21
CA GLU A 36 -18.20 16.30 -3.18
C GLU A 36 -17.36 15.20 -2.49
N PRO A 37 -16.32 15.58 -1.73
CA PRO A 37 -15.43 14.62 -1.10
C PRO A 37 -16.18 13.70 -0.13
N TYR A 38 -15.73 12.45 -0.03
CA TYR A 38 -16.34 11.46 0.85
C TYR A 38 -16.31 11.89 2.32
N THR A 39 -17.45 11.83 3.01
CA THR A 39 -17.57 12.29 4.42
C THR A 39 -17.70 11.14 5.42
N ALA A 40 -17.73 9.89 4.95
CA ALA A 40 -17.75 8.73 5.81
C ALA A 40 -16.52 8.73 6.74
N ALA A 41 -16.75 8.57 8.04
CA ALA A 41 -15.70 8.74 9.06
C ALA A 41 -14.50 7.82 8.82
N ASN A 42 -14.75 6.62 8.31
CA ASN A 42 -13.73 5.63 8.06
C ASN A 42 -12.95 5.86 6.74
N PHE A 43 -13.50 6.57 5.76
CA PHE A 43 -12.88 6.73 4.44
C PHE A 43 -11.46 7.30 4.52
N TYR A 44 -11.26 8.33 5.35
CA TYR A 44 -9.95 8.94 5.59
C TYR A 44 -9.20 8.37 6.79
N ASP A 45 -9.83 7.49 7.57
CA ASP A 45 -9.25 6.92 8.79
C ASP A 45 -8.64 5.52 8.56
N GLU A 46 -9.19 4.76 7.60
CA GLU A 46 -8.86 3.36 7.36
C GLU A 46 -8.14 3.16 6.00
N PRO A 47 -6.88 3.61 5.83
CA PRO A 47 -6.12 3.29 4.63
C PRO A 47 -5.85 1.79 4.56
N LEU A 48 -5.66 1.25 3.35
CA LEU A 48 -5.26 -0.15 3.17
C LEU A 48 -3.76 -0.22 2.91
N VAL A 49 -3.06 -1.08 3.65
CA VAL A 49 -1.69 -1.45 3.36
C VAL A 49 -1.59 -2.94 3.01
N ALA A 50 -0.79 -3.25 1.98
CA ALA A 50 -0.62 -4.62 1.49
C ALA A 50 0.84 -4.92 1.11
N CYS A 51 1.32 -6.12 1.42
CA CYS A 51 2.68 -6.54 1.09
C CYS A 51 2.87 -8.06 1.09
N GLY A 52 3.96 -8.50 0.46
CA GLY A 52 4.56 -9.81 0.70
C GLY A 52 5.71 -9.70 1.71
N TRP A 53 5.76 -10.59 2.71
CA TRP A 53 6.99 -10.81 3.45
C TRP A 53 7.94 -11.69 2.63
N GLN A 54 9.16 -11.19 2.40
CA GLN A 54 10.29 -11.95 1.86
C GLN A 54 11.56 -11.61 2.65
N ASP A 55 12.27 -12.64 3.11
CA ASP A 55 13.41 -12.49 4.03
C ASP A 55 14.49 -11.55 3.45
N ASP A 56 14.77 -11.61 2.14
CA ASP A 56 15.81 -10.84 1.46
C ASP A 56 15.31 -9.59 0.72
N ARG A 57 14.08 -9.14 1.01
CA ARG A 57 13.46 -7.92 0.44
C ARG A 57 12.99 -6.96 1.55
N TRP A 58 12.65 -5.74 1.15
CA TRP A 58 12.19 -4.67 2.06
C TRP A 58 10.69 -4.35 1.91
N PHE A 59 9.90 -5.25 1.34
CA PHE A 59 8.48 -5.03 1.09
C PHE A 59 7.71 -4.77 2.39
N GLN A 60 7.83 -5.70 3.34
CA GLN A 60 7.34 -5.60 4.71
C GLN A 60 7.86 -4.38 5.46
N LEU A 61 9.16 -4.06 5.31
CA LEU A 61 9.80 -2.95 6.02
C LEU A 61 9.26 -1.62 5.51
N CYS A 62 9.14 -1.47 4.19
CA CYS A 62 8.58 -0.29 3.55
C CYS A 62 7.12 -0.07 3.99
N ILE A 63 6.31 -1.13 3.98
CA ILE A 63 4.89 -1.04 4.28
C ILE A 63 4.62 -0.81 5.76
N GLU A 64 5.33 -1.48 6.68
CA GLU A 64 5.19 -1.18 8.10
C GLU A 64 5.70 0.22 8.45
N THR A 65 6.69 0.75 7.72
CA THR A 65 7.13 2.15 7.88
C THR A 65 6.00 3.11 7.52
N VAL A 66 5.37 2.94 6.36
CA VAL A 66 4.23 3.77 5.94
C VAL A 66 3.05 3.59 6.90
N ARG A 67 2.76 2.36 7.34
CA ARG A 67 1.68 2.07 8.28
C ARG A 67 1.85 2.82 9.59
N HIS A 68 3.04 2.75 10.19
CA HIS A 68 3.32 3.43 11.46
C HIS A 68 3.44 4.95 11.30
N PHE A 69 3.90 5.45 10.16
CA PHE A 69 3.79 6.88 9.85
C PHE A 69 2.32 7.34 9.88
N MET A 70 1.42 6.63 9.21
CA MET A 70 -0.01 6.96 9.20
C MET A 70 -0.62 6.91 10.62
N ILE A 71 -0.27 5.90 11.42
CA ILE A 71 -0.74 5.77 12.80
C ILE A 71 -0.19 6.91 13.68
N ASN A 72 1.14 7.10 13.67
CA ASN A 72 1.80 7.93 14.67
C ASN A 72 1.77 9.42 14.34
N ASN A 73 1.68 9.80 13.06
CA ASN A 73 1.60 11.21 12.65
C ASN A 73 0.15 11.68 12.46
N PHE A 74 -0.76 10.78 12.09
CA PHE A 74 -2.12 11.17 11.70
C PHE A 74 -3.23 10.42 12.45
N GLY A 75 -2.89 9.53 13.39
CA GLY A 75 -3.87 8.82 14.23
C GLY A 75 -4.76 7.83 13.47
N LYS A 76 -4.30 7.36 12.30
CA LYS A 76 -5.08 6.48 11.41
C LYS A 76 -5.19 5.06 11.93
N ASN A 77 -6.14 4.30 11.38
CA ASN A 77 -6.36 2.88 11.64
C ASN A 77 -6.20 2.02 10.37
N PRO A 78 -4.98 1.79 9.86
CA PRO A 78 -4.79 1.08 8.60
C PRO A 78 -5.23 -0.38 8.64
N ALA A 79 -6.04 -0.80 7.66
CA ALA A 79 -6.31 -2.20 7.37
C ALA A 79 -5.08 -2.86 6.72
N ARG A 80 -4.90 -4.17 6.91
CA ARG A 80 -3.74 -4.94 6.42
C ARG A 80 -4.14 -6.13 5.60
N GLN A 81 -3.49 -6.33 4.46
CA GLN A 81 -3.59 -7.53 3.63
C GLN A 81 -2.18 -8.01 3.26
N TYR A 82 -1.60 -8.89 4.08
CA TYR A 82 -0.22 -9.36 3.95
C TYR A 82 -0.17 -10.84 3.59
N ASN A 83 0.81 -11.24 2.80
CA ASN A 83 1.08 -12.64 2.51
C ASN A 83 2.51 -12.98 2.91
N ASN A 84 2.75 -14.15 3.49
CA ASN A 84 4.09 -14.54 3.89
C ASN A 84 4.69 -15.59 2.94
N THR A 85 5.84 -15.28 2.34
CA THR A 85 6.62 -16.26 1.54
C THR A 85 8.02 -16.51 2.11
N GLY A 86 8.32 -15.94 3.28
CA GLY A 86 9.58 -16.13 4.01
C GLY A 86 9.39 -16.78 5.38
N ASN A 87 10.37 -16.56 6.27
CA ASN A 87 10.41 -17.14 7.61
C ASN A 87 10.55 -16.04 8.67
N PRO A 88 9.56 -15.14 8.82
CA PRO A 88 9.58 -14.13 9.88
C PRO A 88 9.61 -14.81 11.25
N VAL A 89 10.56 -14.42 12.08
CA VAL A 89 10.66 -14.86 13.47
C VAL A 89 10.59 -13.64 14.40
N PRO A 90 9.85 -13.71 15.52
CA PRO A 90 9.89 -12.67 16.55
C PRO A 90 11.32 -12.47 17.07
N GLY A 91 11.76 -11.21 17.16
CA GLY A 91 13.13 -10.84 17.49
C GLY A 91 14.14 -11.00 16.35
N GLY A 92 13.71 -11.52 15.19
CA GLY A 92 14.53 -11.62 13.99
C GLY A 92 14.72 -10.30 13.26
N PRO A 93 15.60 -10.26 12.24
CA PRO A 93 15.74 -9.06 11.42
C PRO A 93 14.48 -8.82 10.59
N TRP A 94 14.18 -7.55 10.30
CA TRP A 94 13.14 -7.17 9.34
C TRP A 94 13.43 -7.66 7.90
N SER A 95 14.70 -7.85 7.57
CA SER A 95 15.19 -8.42 6.32
C SER A 95 16.66 -8.82 6.46
N THR A 96 17.08 -9.86 5.74
CA THR A 96 18.48 -10.30 5.59
C THR A 96 19.24 -9.47 4.55
N ARG A 97 18.57 -8.59 3.80
CA ARG A 97 19.19 -7.75 2.77
C ARG A 97 20.26 -6.84 3.39
N THR A 98 21.42 -6.73 2.73
CA THR A 98 22.49 -5.81 3.13
C THR A 98 21.96 -4.37 3.25
N GLY A 99 22.33 -3.69 4.33
CA GLY A 99 21.88 -2.32 4.62
C GLY A 99 20.58 -2.23 5.41
N THR A 100 19.96 -3.35 5.80
CA THR A 100 18.72 -3.32 6.60
C THR A 100 18.89 -2.61 7.94
N ALA A 101 19.98 -2.90 8.67
CA ALA A 101 20.21 -2.35 10.02
C ALA A 101 20.17 -0.80 10.09
N PRO A 102 20.92 -0.03 9.27
CA PRO A 102 20.83 1.43 9.31
C PRO A 102 19.46 1.98 8.90
N VAL A 103 18.77 1.33 7.95
CA VAL A 103 17.42 1.75 7.51
C VAL A 103 16.40 1.56 8.63
N VAL A 104 16.42 0.39 9.28
CA VAL A 104 15.54 0.08 10.41
C VAL A 104 15.82 1.04 11.57
N GLN A 105 17.09 1.30 11.89
CA GLN A 105 17.44 2.23 12.96
C GLN A 105 16.92 3.64 12.68
N TYR A 106 17.04 4.11 11.43
CA TYR A 106 16.55 5.42 11.03
C TYR A 106 15.03 5.54 11.25
N TRP A 107 14.24 4.59 10.75
CA TRP A 107 12.78 4.64 10.87
C TRP A 107 12.28 4.38 12.29
N TYR A 108 12.98 3.54 13.07
CA TYR A 108 12.71 3.39 14.49
C TYR A 108 12.93 4.71 15.24
N ASN A 109 14.04 5.42 14.98
CA ASN A 109 14.31 6.73 15.60
C ASN A 109 13.29 7.80 15.19
N ALA A 110 12.75 7.71 13.96
CA ALA A 110 11.66 8.57 13.50
C ALA A 110 10.30 8.23 14.15
N GLY A 111 10.21 7.12 14.90
CA GLY A 111 8.96 6.62 15.48
C GLY A 111 8.06 5.93 14.47
N TRP A 112 8.56 5.54 13.29
CA TRP A 112 7.78 4.89 12.22
C TRP A 112 8.08 3.40 12.10
N LEU A 113 8.73 2.83 13.11
CA LEU A 113 8.76 1.39 13.33
C LEU A 113 8.57 1.12 14.82
N PRO A 114 7.91 0.01 15.17
CA PRO A 114 7.63 -0.32 16.57
C PRO A 114 8.86 -0.90 17.29
N SER A 115 9.84 -1.41 16.54
CA SER A 115 11.03 -2.08 17.06
C SER A 115 12.14 -2.12 15.99
N THR A 116 13.39 -2.25 16.44
CA THR A 116 14.55 -2.49 15.56
C THR A 116 14.66 -3.94 15.06
N THR A 117 13.82 -4.83 15.58
CA THR A 117 13.66 -6.22 15.12
C THR A 117 12.19 -6.48 14.81
N ASN A 118 11.90 -7.47 13.96
CA ASN A 118 10.53 -7.88 13.68
C ASN A 118 9.89 -8.43 14.98
N PRO A 119 8.81 -7.83 15.49
CA PRO A 119 8.21 -8.28 16.74
C PRO A 119 7.16 -9.39 16.54
N TYR A 120 6.84 -9.73 15.29
CA TYR A 120 5.69 -10.58 14.96
C TYR A 120 6.08 -11.95 14.41
N ASP A 121 5.22 -12.95 14.61
CA ASP A 121 5.38 -14.27 13.99
C ASP A 121 4.80 -14.32 12.58
N ALA A 122 4.90 -15.48 11.91
CA ALA A 122 4.41 -15.68 10.56
C ALA A 122 2.90 -15.41 10.39
N THR A 123 2.07 -15.63 11.40
CA THR A 123 0.61 -15.45 11.29
C THR A 123 0.21 -13.98 11.17
N TRP A 124 1.01 -13.07 11.72
CA TRP A 124 0.82 -11.62 11.54
C TRP A 124 0.97 -11.18 10.08
N TRP A 125 1.83 -11.88 9.35
CA TRP A 125 2.24 -11.60 7.98
C TRP A 125 1.39 -12.35 6.93
N ASP A 126 0.45 -13.18 7.37
CA ASP A 126 -0.30 -14.10 6.51
C ASP A 126 -1.81 -13.97 6.73
N ASN A 127 -2.37 -12.84 6.28
CA ASN A 127 -3.78 -12.48 6.46
C ASN A 127 -4.45 -11.89 5.20
N GLY A 128 -3.72 -11.88 4.09
CA GLY A 128 -4.06 -11.20 2.84
C GLY A 128 -4.83 -12.09 1.87
N SER A 129 -5.84 -11.53 1.21
CA SER A 129 -6.58 -12.19 0.14
C SER A 129 -7.19 -11.14 -0.80
N ALA A 130 -7.50 -11.53 -2.04
CA ALA A 130 -8.22 -10.64 -2.96
C ALA A 130 -9.58 -10.18 -2.39
N ALA A 131 -10.29 -11.09 -1.71
CA ALA A 131 -11.55 -10.76 -1.02
C ALA A 131 -11.35 -9.75 0.10
N GLY A 132 -10.27 -9.85 0.89
CA GLY A 132 -9.96 -8.89 1.94
C GLY A 132 -9.51 -7.53 1.42
N VAL A 133 -8.77 -7.50 0.29
CA VAL A 133 -8.47 -6.25 -0.43
C VAL A 133 -9.76 -5.57 -0.89
N ASN A 134 -10.65 -6.31 -1.55
CA ASN A 134 -11.95 -5.80 -1.96
C ASN A 134 -12.78 -5.31 -0.78
N ALA A 135 -12.83 -6.07 0.32
CA ALA A 135 -13.57 -5.68 1.51
C ALA A 135 -13.08 -4.34 2.09
N ALA A 136 -11.76 -4.16 2.22
CA ALA A 136 -11.17 -2.92 2.72
C ALA A 136 -11.37 -1.72 1.77
N ILE A 137 -11.34 -1.93 0.46
CA ILE A 137 -11.64 -0.86 -0.50
C ILE A 137 -13.13 -0.52 -0.48
N ASN A 138 -14.00 -1.52 -0.43
CA ASN A 138 -15.46 -1.40 -0.45
C ASN A 138 -16.02 -0.78 0.84
N SER A 139 -15.36 -0.95 1.99
CA SER A 139 -15.74 -0.25 3.22
C SER A 139 -15.46 1.25 3.16
N GLY A 140 -14.62 1.71 2.24
CA GLY A 140 -14.19 3.11 2.11
C GLY A 140 -12.72 3.26 2.50
N CYS A 141 -11.89 3.61 1.52
CA CYS A 141 -10.45 3.69 1.66
C CYS A 141 -9.88 4.80 0.76
N PHE A 142 -9.29 5.83 1.37
CA PHE A 142 -8.74 6.96 0.62
C PHE A 142 -7.39 6.67 -0.06
N ILE A 143 -6.63 5.69 0.46
CA ILE A 143 -5.34 5.30 -0.10
C ILE A 143 -5.09 3.80 0.12
N VAL A 144 -4.69 3.14 -0.97
CA VAL A 144 -4.16 1.78 -0.94
C VAL A 144 -2.66 1.86 -1.23
N GLN A 145 -1.84 1.38 -0.30
CA GLN A 145 -0.40 1.27 -0.50
C GLN A 145 -0.01 -0.20 -0.57
N HIS A 146 0.45 -0.63 -1.74
CA HIS A 146 0.95 -1.98 -1.98
C HIS A 146 2.46 -1.94 -2.20
N ARG A 147 3.18 -2.90 -1.61
CA ARG A 147 4.58 -3.16 -1.96
C ARG A 147 4.86 -4.65 -1.97
N ASP A 148 5.10 -5.14 -3.17
CA ASP A 148 5.59 -6.49 -3.44
C ASP A 148 6.06 -6.56 -4.92
N HIS A 149 6.18 -7.76 -5.47
CA HIS A 149 6.23 -8.02 -6.90
C HIS A 149 4.89 -7.68 -7.57
N GLY A 150 4.97 -7.56 -8.89
CA GLY A 150 3.82 -7.29 -9.72
C GLY A 150 4.11 -7.59 -11.18
N SER A 151 3.03 -7.70 -11.93
CA SER A 151 3.04 -7.96 -13.36
C SER A 151 2.05 -7.03 -14.06
N LEU A 152 1.99 -7.10 -15.39
CA LEU A 152 0.98 -6.38 -16.17
C LEU A 152 -0.46 -6.74 -15.76
N SER A 153 -0.68 -7.90 -15.12
CA SER A 153 -1.99 -8.39 -14.72
C SER A 153 -2.30 -8.28 -13.23
N GLY A 154 -1.41 -7.70 -12.42
CA GLY A 154 -1.68 -7.41 -11.00
C GLY A 154 -0.54 -7.78 -10.04
N TRP A 155 -0.86 -7.81 -8.75
CA TRP A 155 0.04 -8.05 -7.61
C TRP A 155 0.26 -9.54 -7.36
N ASP A 156 1.44 -9.93 -6.91
CA ASP A 156 1.72 -11.33 -6.55
C ASP A 156 1.39 -11.61 -5.08
N GLU A 157 1.89 -10.78 -4.14
CA GLU A 157 1.56 -10.87 -2.72
C GLU A 157 0.95 -9.58 -2.13
N PRO A 158 -0.25 -9.64 -1.51
CA PRO A 158 -1.23 -10.71 -1.70
C PRO A 158 -1.67 -10.77 -3.16
N ASN A 159 -2.07 -11.96 -3.61
CA ASN A 159 -2.52 -12.14 -4.99
C ASN A 159 -3.76 -11.28 -5.24
N TYR A 160 -3.66 -10.35 -6.18
CA TYR A 160 -4.74 -9.46 -6.58
C TYR A 160 -4.57 -9.08 -8.05
N LYS A 161 -5.41 -9.63 -8.91
CA LYS A 161 -5.29 -9.59 -10.37
C LYS A 161 -6.44 -8.79 -10.99
N LEU A 162 -6.32 -8.50 -12.29
CA LEU A 162 -7.34 -7.73 -13.02
C LEU A 162 -8.79 -8.22 -12.80
N PRO A 163 -9.11 -9.54 -12.79
CA PRO A 163 -10.48 -9.99 -12.53
C PRO A 163 -10.98 -9.70 -11.11
N ASP A 164 -10.10 -9.56 -10.12
CA ASP A 164 -10.50 -9.27 -8.74
C ASP A 164 -11.09 -7.85 -8.61
N LEU A 165 -10.75 -6.95 -9.54
CA LEU A 165 -11.34 -5.61 -9.63
C LEU A 165 -12.86 -5.65 -9.87
N ASP A 166 -13.39 -6.73 -10.45
CA ASP A 166 -14.83 -6.90 -10.65
C ASP A 166 -15.59 -7.06 -9.32
N GLY A 167 -14.87 -7.37 -8.22
CA GLY A 167 -15.43 -7.42 -6.87
C GLY A 167 -15.52 -6.07 -6.16
N LEU A 168 -15.10 -4.97 -6.81
CA LEU A 168 -15.21 -3.63 -6.25
C LEU A 168 -16.63 -3.07 -6.36
N SER A 169 -17.11 -2.49 -5.26
CA SER A 169 -18.42 -1.88 -5.11
C SER A 169 -18.37 -0.55 -4.33
N ASN A 170 -17.19 0.08 -4.24
CA ASN A 170 -16.97 1.37 -3.59
C ASN A 170 -17.46 2.53 -4.49
N THR A 171 -18.75 2.83 -4.40
CA THR A 171 -19.37 3.99 -5.07
C THR A 171 -19.52 5.16 -4.13
#